data_AF-A0A2E3DQJ6-F1
#
_entry.id   AF-A0A2E3DQJ6-F1
#
_cell.length_a   1.000
_cell.length_b   1.000
_cell.length_c   1.000
_cell.angle_alpha   90.00
_cell.angle_beta   90.00
_cell.angle_gamma   90.00
#
_symmetry.space_group_name_H-M   'P 1'
#
loop_
_entity.id
_entity.type
_entity.pdbx_description
1 polymer ?
#
loop_
_entity_poly.entity_id
_entity_poly.type
_entity_poly.pdbx_seq_one_letter_code
_entity_poly.pdbx_strand_id
1 'polypeptide(L)'
;MFGCSATNNLPSVADLIGTWHAHNNFVITFKSNNEFDITFINKENNKIFNGFYFVDNLNFLQTITLKKINKFEGSLHSIFKFIDLNTIKISKFSKHLKTRPITFEKNNYFIIKRNIIP
;
A
#
# COMPACT_ATOMS: atom_id res chain seq x y z
N MET A 1 15.74 -30.70 22.79
CA MET A 1 16.00 -29.89 21.59
C MET A 1 14.65 -29.63 20.93
N PHE A 2 13.95 -28.56 21.31
CA PHE A 2 12.65 -28.23 20.72
C PHE A 2 12.89 -27.32 19.52
N GLY A 3 12.94 -27.92 18.33
CA GLY A 3 12.91 -27.19 17.07
C GLY A 3 11.49 -26.76 16.76
N CYS A 4 11.09 -25.58 17.23
CA CYS A 4 9.94 -24.88 16.65
C CYS A 4 10.36 -24.36 15.28
N SER A 5 10.10 -25.15 14.24
CA SER A 5 10.02 -24.61 12.87
C SER A 5 8.68 -23.90 12.74
N ALA A 6 8.59 -22.69 13.30
CA ALA A 6 7.56 -21.76 12.89
C ALA A 6 7.97 -21.27 11.50
N THR A 7 7.40 -21.86 10.46
CA THR A 7 7.37 -21.21 9.15
C THR A 7 6.50 -19.96 9.33
N ASN A 8 7.13 -18.88 9.79
CA ASN A 8 6.54 -17.56 9.74
C ASN A 8 6.36 -17.27 8.25
N ASN A 9 5.20 -17.60 7.70
CA ASN A 9 4.79 -17.21 6.37
C ASN A 9 4.66 -15.69 6.39
N LEU A 10 5.79 -15.01 6.27
CA LEU A 10 5.87 -13.57 6.12
C LEU A 10 5.13 -13.21 4.84
N PRO A 11 4.17 -12.28 4.90
CA PRO A 11 3.43 -11.84 3.73
C PRO A 11 4.40 -11.36 2.65
N SER A 12 4.18 -11.83 1.43
CA SER A 12 4.95 -11.50 0.25
C SER A 12 4.35 -10.32 -0.51
N VAL A 13 5.07 -9.80 -1.50
CA VAL A 13 4.53 -8.75 -2.39
C VAL A 13 3.31 -9.24 -3.19
N ALA A 14 3.23 -10.54 -3.50
CA ALA A 14 2.06 -11.12 -4.15
C ALA A 14 0.82 -11.02 -3.26
N ASP A 15 1.00 -11.05 -1.93
CA ASP A 15 -0.06 -10.84 -0.95
C ASP A 15 -0.51 -9.37 -0.86
N LEU A 16 -0.01 -8.46 -1.71
CA LEU A 16 -0.55 -7.11 -1.85
C LEU A 16 -1.79 -7.09 -2.77
N ILE A 17 -1.94 -8.06 -3.68
CA ILE A 17 -3.03 -8.10 -4.65
C ILE A 17 -4.39 -8.13 -3.94
N GLY A 18 -5.35 -7.34 -4.41
CA GLY A 18 -6.69 -7.25 -3.85
C GLY A 18 -7.10 -5.83 -3.50
N THR A 19 -8.28 -5.71 -2.89
CA THR A 19 -8.89 -4.44 -2.53
C THR A 19 -8.65 -4.14 -1.04
N TRP A 20 -8.22 -2.93 -0.72
CA TRP A 20 -7.86 -2.50 0.63
C TRP A 20 -8.60 -1.22 0.99
N HIS A 21 -9.25 -1.20 2.16
CA HIS A 21 -10.03 -0.08 2.67
C HIS A 21 -9.31 0.61 3.82
N ALA A 22 -9.21 1.93 3.74
CA ALA A 22 -8.86 2.77 4.89
C ALA A 22 -10.13 3.30 5.57
N HIS A 23 -10.02 3.67 6.84
CA HIS A 23 -11.10 4.28 7.64
C HIS A 23 -11.68 5.59 7.07
N ASN A 24 -11.06 6.21 6.05
CA ASN A 24 -11.42 7.54 5.54
C ASN A 24 -12.00 7.51 4.12
N ASN A 25 -12.86 6.54 3.79
CA ASN A 25 -13.48 6.44 2.47
C ASN A 25 -12.48 6.35 1.30
N PHE A 26 -11.35 5.70 1.56
CA PHE A 26 -10.25 5.56 0.62
C PHE A 26 -10.02 4.08 0.38
N VAL A 27 -10.09 3.67 -0.88
CA VAL A 27 -9.96 2.28 -1.31
C VAL A 27 -8.80 2.20 -2.29
N ILE A 28 -7.86 1.29 -2.05
CA ILE A 28 -6.80 0.95 -3.02
C ILE A 28 -7.02 -0.48 -3.49
N THR A 29 -7.06 -0.69 -4.80
CA THR A 29 -7.04 -2.02 -5.41
C THR A 29 -5.72 -2.22 -6.13
N PHE A 30 -4.97 -3.24 -5.72
CA PHE A 30 -3.76 -3.69 -6.42
C PHE A 30 -4.08 -4.90 -7.29
N LYS A 31 -3.68 -4.86 -8.56
CA LYS A 31 -3.93 -5.91 -9.55
C LYS A 31 -2.65 -6.70 -9.84
N SER A 32 -2.81 -7.92 -10.34
CA SER A 32 -1.70 -8.83 -10.65
C SER A 32 -0.78 -8.36 -11.79
N ASN A 33 -1.23 -7.43 -12.63
CA ASN A 33 -0.48 -6.83 -13.73
C ASN A 33 0.25 -5.54 -13.33
N ASN A 34 0.53 -5.34 -12.03
CA ASN A 34 1.16 -4.13 -11.49
C ASN A 34 0.35 -2.84 -11.71
N GLU A 35 -0.94 -2.94 -12.01
CA GLU A 35 -1.84 -1.79 -12.03
C GLU A 35 -2.50 -1.57 -10.67
N PHE A 36 -2.85 -0.32 -10.39
CA PHE A 36 -3.64 0.01 -9.22
C PHE A 36 -4.79 0.94 -9.56
N ASP A 37 -5.85 0.85 -8.76
CA ASP A 37 -6.94 1.82 -8.72
C ASP A 37 -7.06 2.39 -7.29
N ILE A 38 -7.09 3.70 -7.16
CA ILE A 38 -7.38 4.42 -5.92
C ILE A 38 -8.74 5.09 -6.08
N THR A 39 -9.69 4.74 -5.22
CA THR A 39 -11.00 5.37 -5.17
C THR A 39 -11.14 6.17 -3.89
N PHE A 40 -11.38 7.48 -4.04
CA PHE A 40 -11.87 8.33 -2.96
C PHE A 40 -13.39 8.39 -3.05
N ILE A 41 -14.04 7.76 -2.08
CA ILE A 41 -15.51 7.73 -1.96
C ILE A 41 -15.93 9.02 -1.24
N ASN A 42 -16.43 9.99 -2.00
CA ASN A 42 -17.06 11.18 -1.43
C ASN A 42 -18.58 11.09 -1.67
N LYS A 43 -19.39 11.64 -0.75
CA LYS A 43 -20.86 11.59 -0.82
C LYS A 43 -21.42 12.17 -2.13
N GLU A 44 -20.67 13.05 -2.78
CA GLU A 44 -21.12 13.79 -3.97
C GLU A 44 -20.47 13.31 -5.28
N ASN A 45 -19.26 12.75 -5.23
CA ASN A 45 -18.55 12.29 -6.43
C ASN A 45 -17.38 11.36 -6.08
N ASN A 46 -17.36 10.17 -6.68
CA ASN A 46 -16.23 9.26 -6.56
C ASN A 46 -15.09 9.74 -7.48
N LYS A 47 -13.91 9.98 -6.90
CA LYS A 47 -12.70 10.25 -7.68
C LYS A 47 -11.88 8.97 -7.78
N ILE A 48 -11.69 8.50 -9.01
CA ILE A 48 -10.89 7.31 -9.30
C ILE A 48 -9.56 7.76 -9.92
N PHE A 49 -8.47 7.34 -9.30
CA PHE A 49 -7.13 7.47 -9.83
C PHE A 49 -6.59 6.11 -10.20
N ASN A 50 -5.93 5.98 -11.35
CA ASN A 50 -5.34 4.73 -11.79
C ASN A 50 -3.92 4.94 -12.30
N GLY A 51 -3.13 3.87 -12.31
CA GLY A 51 -1.76 3.90 -12.78
C GLY A 51 -1.06 2.58 -12.54
N PHE A 52 0.26 2.63 -12.49
CA PHE A 52 1.12 1.45 -12.26
C PHE A 52 1.84 1.58 -10.93
N TYR A 53 1.99 0.46 -10.23
CA TYR A 53 2.76 0.39 -8.99
C TYR A 53 3.98 -0.51 -9.14
N PHE A 54 5.03 -0.14 -8.41
CA PHE A 54 6.26 -0.92 -8.26
C PHE A 54 6.56 -1.08 -6.79
N VAL A 55 6.93 -2.29 -6.38
CA VAL A 55 7.34 -2.59 -5.01
C VAL A 55 8.81 -2.96 -4.99
N ASP A 56 9.60 -2.26 -4.17
CA ASP A 56 10.96 -2.65 -3.84
C ASP A 56 10.96 -3.38 -2.50
N ASN A 57 11.28 -4.67 -2.53
CA ASN A 57 11.36 -5.55 -1.37
C ASN A 57 12.81 -5.92 -1.00
N LEU A 58 13.82 -5.29 -1.61
CA LEU A 58 15.24 -5.60 -1.37
C LEU A 58 15.72 -5.05 -0.01
N ASN A 59 14.99 -4.11 0.56
CA ASN A 59 15.33 -3.45 1.82
C ASN A 59 14.45 -3.94 2.97
N PHE A 60 14.95 -3.80 4.20
CA PHE A 60 14.18 -4.04 5.43
C PHE A 60 12.84 -3.27 5.47
N LEU A 61 12.78 -2.14 4.76
CA LEU A 61 11.57 -1.35 4.54
C LEU A 61 11.06 -1.59 3.12
N GLN A 62 9.87 -2.20 3.01
CA GLN A 62 9.22 -2.39 1.71
C GLN A 62 8.72 -1.04 1.20
N THR A 63 9.13 -0.64 0.01
CA THR A 63 8.69 0.63 -0.58
C THR A 63 7.73 0.36 -1.72
N ILE A 64 6.73 1.23 -1.87
CA ILE A 64 5.80 1.23 -2.99
C ILE A 64 5.88 2.56 -3.71
N THR A 65 6.00 2.49 -5.04
CA THR A 65 6.01 3.65 -5.92
C THR A 65 4.84 3.55 -6.88
N LEU A 66 3.96 4.54 -6.84
CA LEU A 66 2.87 4.74 -7.81
C LEU A 66 3.37 5.67 -8.92
N LYS A 67 3.18 5.27 -10.17
CA LYS A 67 3.61 6.02 -11.37
C LYS A 67 2.47 6.08 -12.38
N LYS A 68 2.60 7.03 -13.33
CA LYS A 68 1.65 7.24 -14.43
C LYS A 68 0.20 7.38 -13.90
N ILE A 69 0.06 8.13 -12.81
CA ILE A 69 -1.24 8.35 -12.19
C ILE A 69 -2.05 9.25 -13.10
N ASN A 70 -3.23 8.81 -13.52
CA ASN A 70 -4.11 9.65 -14.33
C ASN A 70 -4.34 11.02 -13.63
N LYS A 71 -4.32 12.11 -14.39
CA LYS A 71 -4.50 13.49 -13.89
C LYS A 71 -3.42 14.00 -12.93
N PHE A 72 -2.29 13.30 -12.79
CA PHE A 72 -1.17 13.76 -11.96
C PHE A 72 0.18 13.47 -12.63
N GLU A 73 0.95 14.53 -12.88
CA GLU A 73 2.33 14.38 -13.35
C GLU A 73 3.27 14.08 -12.18
N GLY A 74 3.95 12.94 -12.27
CA GLY A 74 4.98 12.52 -11.32
C GLY A 74 4.78 11.11 -10.77
N SER A 75 5.60 10.77 -9.79
CA SER A 75 5.51 9.53 -9.03
C SER A 75 5.19 9.83 -7.56
N LEU A 76 4.46 8.92 -6.92
CA LEU A 76 4.21 8.96 -5.48
C LEU A 76 4.93 7.79 -4.83
N HIS A 77 5.67 8.07 -3.77
CA HIS A 77 6.48 7.10 -3.06
C HIS A 77 5.97 6.95 -1.64
N SER A 78 5.94 5.72 -1.14
CA SER A 78 5.56 5.40 0.22
C SER A 78 6.32 4.16 0.70
N ILE A 79 6.44 4.02 2.01
CA ILE A 79 6.87 2.79 2.68
C ILE A 79 5.65 2.10 3.24
N PHE A 80 5.57 0.78 3.08
CA PHE A 80 4.53 -0.04 3.67
C PHE A 80 5.12 -1.23 4.41
N LYS A 81 4.33 -1.82 5.30
CA LYS A 81 4.62 -3.11 5.91
C LYS A 81 3.31 -3.84 6.18
N PHE A 82 3.34 -5.15 6.07
CA PHE A 82 2.27 -5.99 6.57
C PHE A 82 2.28 -5.99 8.10
N ILE A 83 1.11 -5.81 8.71
CA ILE A 83 0.88 -6.11 10.12
C ILE A 83 0.44 -7.58 10.23
N ASP A 84 -0.40 -8.01 9.29
CA ASP A 84 -0.85 -9.39 9.08
C ASP A 84 -1.24 -9.56 7.58
N LEU A 85 -1.81 -10.71 7.19
CA LEU A 85 -2.20 -11.01 5.80
C LEU A 85 -3.32 -10.10 5.24
N ASN A 86 -4.09 -9.46 6.12
CA ASN A 86 -5.27 -8.66 5.79
C ASN A 86 -5.14 -7.21 6.26
N THR A 87 -4.01 -6.82 6.84
CA THR A 87 -3.79 -5.47 7.34
C THR A 87 -2.40 -5.00 6.92
N ILE A 88 -2.35 -3.88 6.20
CA ILE A 88 -1.10 -3.20 5.90
C ILE A 88 -1.06 -1.81 6.54
N LYS A 89 0.14 -1.45 6.99
CA LYS A 89 0.48 -0.11 7.41
C LYS A 89 1.22 0.56 6.26
N ILE A 90 0.65 1.63 5.71
CA ILE A 90 1.25 2.40 4.62
C ILE A 90 1.49 3.84 5.07
N SER A 91 2.70 4.34 4.91
CA SER A 91 3.03 5.73 5.22
C SER A 91 2.38 6.70 4.20
N LYS A 92 2.29 7.99 4.54
CA LYS A 92 1.79 8.99 3.58
C LYS A 92 2.64 9.00 2.31
N PHE A 93 1.96 9.14 1.18
CA PHE A 93 2.62 9.28 -0.12
C PHE A 93 3.35 10.61 -0.23
N SER A 94 4.58 10.58 -0.77
CA SER A 94 5.43 11.74 -1.04
C SER A 94 5.82 11.81 -2.51
N LYS A 95 5.90 13.02 -3.08
CA LYS A 95 6.47 13.23 -4.42
C LYS A 95 7.99 13.07 -4.44
N HIS A 96 8.65 13.20 -3.29
CA HIS A 96 10.10 13.15 -3.17
C HIS A 96 10.52 11.84 -2.51
N LEU A 97 11.41 11.10 -3.17
CA LEU A 97 11.98 9.86 -2.65
C LEU A 97 12.99 10.10 -1.51
N LYS A 98 13.63 11.29 -1.45
CA LYS A 98 14.92 11.48 -0.72
C LYS A 98 15.05 12.70 0.20
N THR A 99 14.05 13.57 0.37
CA THR A 99 14.23 14.80 1.18
C THR A 99 13.82 14.68 2.65
N ARG A 100 13.03 13.65 3.02
CA ARG A 100 12.75 13.27 4.41
C ARG A 100 12.57 11.75 4.53
N PRO A 101 12.95 11.12 5.65
CA PRO A 101 12.61 9.74 5.93
C PRO A 101 11.10 9.56 5.83
N ILE A 102 10.64 8.67 4.95
CA ILE A 102 9.24 8.24 4.94
C ILE A 102 9.08 7.24 6.09
N THR A 103 8.96 7.73 7.31
CA THR A 103 8.88 6.92 8.54
C THR A 103 7.44 6.71 8.97
N PHE A 104 7.18 5.61 9.68
CA PHE A 104 5.91 5.36 10.34
C PHE A 104 5.75 6.18 11.64
N GLU A 105 6.00 7.48 11.58
CA GLU A 105 5.77 8.39 12.70
C GLU A 105 4.27 8.49 13.05
N LYS A 106 3.98 8.85 14.31
CA LYS A 106 2.61 9.03 14.79
C LYS A 106 1.90 10.05 13.88
N ASN A 107 0.75 9.68 13.32
CA ASN A 107 -0.04 10.48 12.36
C ASN A 107 0.50 10.59 10.91
N ASN A 108 1.55 9.84 10.56
CA ASN A 108 2.14 9.86 9.21
C ASN A 108 1.91 8.56 8.41
N TYR A 109 0.92 7.76 8.81
CA TYR A 109 0.55 6.51 8.14
C TYR A 109 -0.95 6.27 8.18
N PHE A 110 -1.37 5.40 7.27
CA PHE A 110 -2.70 4.81 7.20
C PHE A 110 -2.59 3.33 7.55
N ILE A 111 -3.57 2.85 8.31
CA ILE A 111 -3.82 1.40 8.43
C ILE A 111 -4.95 1.11 7.48
N ILE A 112 -4.71 0.20 6.53
CA ILE A 112 -5.71 -0.23 5.57
C ILE A 112 -5.90 -1.74 5.69
N LYS A 113 -7.16 -2.17 5.57
CA LYS A 113 -7.59 -3.55 5.74
C LYS A 113 -8.06 -4.13 4.42
N ARG A 114 -7.70 -5.36 4.13
CA ARG A 114 -8.17 -6.08 2.96
C ARG A 114 -9.68 -6.25 3.03
N ASN A 115 -10.36 -6.01 1.92
CA ASN A 115 -11.76 -6.39 1.76
C ASN A 115 -11.80 -7.90 1.57
N ILE A 116 -12.15 -8.61 2.62
CA ILE A 116 -12.42 -10.04 2.54
C ILE A 116 -13.93 -10.12 2.31
N ILE A 117 -14.34 -10.32 1.06
CA ILE A 117 -15.73 -10.70 0.80
C ILE A 117 -15.84 -12.14 1.33
N PRO A 118 -16.72 -12.41 2.31
CA PRO A 118 -16.88 -13.75 2.88
C PRO A 118 -17.36 -14.77 1.85
#